data_AF-A0A8H3F7Q8-F1
#
_entry.id   AF-A0A8H3F7Q8-F1
#
_cell.length_a   1.000
_cell.length_b   1.000
_cell.length_c   1.000
_cell.angle_alpha   90.00
_cell.angle_beta   90.00
_cell.angle_gamma   90.00
#
_symmetry.space_group_name_H-M   'P 1'
#
loop_
_entity.id
_entity.type
_entity.pdbx_description
1 polymer ?
#
loop_
_entity_poly.entity_id
_entity_poly.type
_entity_poly.pdbx_seq_one_letter_code
_entity_poly.pdbx_strand_id
1 'polypeptide(L)'
;MIQDVAKDNQYFGIAVDPHRVVTEDHAVDSYQNLLFAILRFHAMTRRFPAHVAIISHDFKKNRFLELHAPAIRWPARNLTFKGVDPAEHVVRREVLDAGESARGYKAFQGDPYGTGTLLQAKRQGRGWRNEYENLWNATIGDGVTELLSWSGGESGREIFPGQLPWDTSVR
;
A
#
# COMPACT_ATOMS: atom_id res chain seq x y z
N MET A 1 12.93 -20.11 5.52
CA MET A 1 12.69 -19.86 4.08
C MET A 1 11.57 -18.84 4.01
N ILE A 2 11.80 -17.64 3.48
CA ILE A 2 10.70 -16.69 3.26
C ILE A 2 9.86 -17.29 2.13
N GLN A 3 8.60 -17.59 2.43
CA GLN A 3 7.68 -18.16 1.46
C GLN A 3 7.36 -17.09 0.40
N ASP A 4 7.68 -17.37 -0.86
CA ASP A 4 7.33 -16.48 -1.97
C ASP A 4 5.90 -16.82 -2.40
N VAL A 5 4.94 -16.21 -1.71
CA VAL A 5 3.50 -16.43 -1.92
C VAL A 5 3.11 -16.25 -3.40
N ALA A 6 3.75 -15.33 -4.12
CA ALA A 6 3.47 -15.12 -5.53
C ALA A 6 3.92 -16.33 -6.37
N LYS A 7 5.15 -16.82 -6.16
CA LYS A 7 5.65 -18.02 -6.87
C LYS A 7 4.84 -19.27 -6.51
N ASP A 8 4.55 -19.49 -5.23
CA ASP A 8 3.80 -20.65 -4.74
C ASP A 8 2.39 -20.72 -5.32
N ASN A 9 1.81 -19.57 -5.66
CA ASN A 9 0.49 -19.47 -6.28
C ASN A 9 0.54 -19.22 -7.80
N GLN A 10 1.67 -19.54 -8.45
CA GLN A 10 1.86 -19.38 -9.90
C GLN A 10 1.45 -17.98 -10.41
N TYR A 11 1.85 -16.95 -9.65
CA TYR A 11 1.51 -15.54 -9.89
C TYR A 11 0.00 -15.29 -10.08
N PHE A 12 -0.84 -16.11 -9.43
CA PHE A 12 -2.29 -16.04 -9.49
C PHE A 12 -2.84 -16.04 -10.92
N GLY A 13 -2.17 -16.76 -11.83
CA GLY A 13 -2.55 -16.89 -13.25
C GLY A 13 -2.20 -15.66 -14.12
N ILE A 14 -1.40 -14.73 -13.60
CA ILE A 14 -0.89 -13.58 -14.36
C ILE A 14 0.39 -14.02 -15.05
N ALA A 15 0.49 -13.77 -16.35
CA ALA A 15 1.74 -13.98 -17.09
C ALA A 15 2.78 -12.94 -16.64
N VAL A 16 3.81 -13.39 -15.93
CA VAL A 16 4.91 -12.55 -15.46
C VAL A 16 6.24 -13.14 -15.91
N ASP A 17 7.14 -12.29 -16.38
CA ASP A 17 8.54 -12.64 -16.58
C ASP A 17 9.21 -12.70 -15.20
N PRO A 18 9.72 -13.87 -14.73
CA PRO A 18 10.33 -13.99 -13.42
C PRO A 18 11.54 -13.06 -13.20
N HIS A 19 12.22 -12.61 -14.26
CA HIS A 19 13.32 -11.65 -14.19
C HIS A 19 12.84 -10.20 -13.96
N ARG A 20 11.54 -9.95 -14.07
CA ARG A 20 10.89 -8.67 -13.81
C ARG A 20 10.10 -8.66 -12.51
N VAL A 21 10.32 -9.67 -11.66
CA VAL A 21 9.74 -9.76 -10.32
C VAL A 21 10.76 -9.24 -9.32
N VAL A 22 10.38 -8.22 -8.57
CA VAL A 22 11.21 -7.61 -7.52
C VAL A 22 10.43 -7.56 -6.22
N THR A 23 11.16 -7.64 -5.10
CA THR A 23 10.58 -7.46 -3.77
C THR A 23 10.70 -6.01 -3.31
N GLU A 24 9.76 -5.63 -2.46
CA GLU A 24 9.79 -4.44 -1.60
C GLU A 24 9.72 -4.98 -0.17
N ASP A 25 10.79 -4.79 0.60
CA ASP A 25 11.04 -5.52 1.85
C ASP A 25 10.97 -4.61 3.10
N HIS A 26 10.49 -3.37 2.95
CA HIS A 26 10.45 -2.37 4.03
C HIS A 26 9.04 -2.02 4.51
N ALA A 27 8.00 -2.22 3.70
CA ALA A 27 6.63 -1.96 4.15
C ALA A 27 6.23 -2.91 5.27
N VAL A 28 5.77 -2.33 6.39
CA VAL A 28 5.28 -3.07 7.56
C VAL A 28 3.76 -2.97 7.74
N ASP A 29 3.07 -2.25 6.86
CA ASP A 29 1.62 -2.18 6.80
C ASP A 29 1.08 -2.06 5.36
N SER A 30 -0.26 -2.07 5.22
CA SER A 30 -0.92 -2.06 3.92
C SER A 30 -0.89 -0.72 3.18
N TYR A 31 -0.77 0.40 3.89
CA TYR A 31 -0.59 1.71 3.26
C TYR A 31 0.79 1.75 2.60
N GLN A 32 1.83 1.37 3.35
CA GLN A 32 3.19 1.27 2.87
C GLN A 32 3.31 0.23 1.77
N ASN A 33 2.60 -0.91 1.83
CA ASN A 33 2.64 -1.90 0.74
C ASN A 33 2.22 -1.29 -0.60
N LEU A 34 1.22 -0.40 -0.64
CA LEU A 34 0.83 0.27 -1.87
C LEU A 34 1.87 1.31 -2.29
N LEU A 35 2.16 2.26 -1.39
CA LEU A 35 3.04 3.38 -1.72
C LEU A 35 4.44 2.89 -2.08
N PHE A 36 5.05 2.03 -1.26
CA PHE A 36 6.43 1.60 -1.48
C PHE A 36 6.56 0.70 -2.70
N ALA A 37 5.55 -0.08 -3.08
CA ALA A 37 5.57 -0.82 -4.33
C ALA A 37 5.63 0.13 -5.55
N ILE A 38 4.87 1.23 -5.52
CA ILE A 38 4.90 2.28 -6.55
C ILE A 38 6.30 2.92 -6.61
N LEU A 39 6.89 3.24 -5.45
CA LEU A 39 8.22 3.85 -5.38
C LEU A 39 9.32 2.88 -5.79
N ARG A 40 9.20 1.59 -5.45
CA ARG A 40 10.10 0.52 -5.89
C ARG A 40 10.07 0.38 -7.40
N PHE A 41 8.88 0.38 -8.00
CA PHE A 41 8.73 0.36 -9.45
C PHE A 41 9.43 1.58 -10.09
N HIS A 42 9.25 2.77 -9.54
CA HIS A 42 9.92 3.98 -10.03
C HIS A 42 11.45 3.88 -9.89
N ALA A 43 11.96 3.41 -8.76
CA ALA A 43 13.40 3.25 -8.54
C ALA A 43 14.05 2.30 -9.57
N MET A 44 13.33 1.23 -9.96
CA MET A 44 13.79 0.25 -10.92
C MET A 44 13.68 0.72 -12.38
N THR A 45 12.66 1.51 -12.72
CA THR A 45 12.31 1.82 -14.12
C THR A 45 12.48 3.29 -14.50
N ARG A 46 12.72 4.17 -13.52
CA ARG A 46 12.71 5.64 -13.64
C ARG A 46 11.39 6.22 -14.16
N ARG A 47 10.28 5.47 -14.03
CA ARG A 47 8.93 5.89 -14.42
C ARG A 47 7.94 5.44 -13.37
N PHE A 48 6.92 6.25 -13.10
CA PHE A 48 5.80 5.80 -12.28
C PHE A 48 4.94 4.81 -13.07
N PRO A 49 4.31 3.81 -12.40
CA PRO A 49 3.49 2.84 -13.10
C PRO A 49 2.27 3.53 -13.71
N ALA A 50 1.97 3.20 -14.97
CA ALA A 50 0.75 3.68 -15.62
C ALA A 50 -0.50 3.01 -15.05
N HIS A 51 -0.37 1.83 -14.42
CA HIS A 51 -1.47 1.10 -13.81
C HIS A 51 -0.95 0.25 -12.65
N VAL A 52 -1.74 0.12 -11.58
CA VAL A 52 -1.43 -0.74 -10.45
C VAL A 52 -2.51 -1.81 -10.32
N ALA A 53 -2.09 -3.07 -10.26
CA ALA A 53 -2.95 -4.20 -9.94
C ALA A 53 -2.56 -4.75 -8.56
N ILE A 54 -3.45 -4.63 -7.59
CA ILE A 54 -3.26 -5.16 -6.25
C ILE A 54 -3.84 -6.57 -6.19
N ILE A 55 -3.04 -7.53 -5.73
CA ILE A 55 -3.47 -8.90 -5.49
C ILE A 55 -3.31 -9.14 -3.99
N SER A 56 -4.41 -9.34 -3.28
CA SER A 56 -4.39 -9.54 -1.84
C SER A 56 -5.64 -10.27 -1.39
N HIS A 57 -5.74 -10.55 -0.08
CA HIS A 57 -6.99 -11.05 0.49
C HIS A 57 -8.15 -10.09 0.22
N ASP A 58 -9.28 -10.64 -0.22
CA ASP A 58 -10.44 -9.89 -0.69
C ASP A 58 -11.07 -9.06 0.43
N PHE A 59 -11.04 -9.54 1.68
CA PHE A 59 -11.51 -8.74 2.81
C PHE A 59 -10.77 -7.39 2.92
N LYS A 60 -9.54 -7.25 2.43
CA LYS A 60 -8.76 -5.99 2.45
C LYS A 60 -9.16 -5.00 1.35
N LYS A 61 -9.99 -5.40 0.39
CA LYS A 61 -10.28 -4.65 -0.84
C LYS A 61 -10.68 -3.21 -0.57
N ASN A 62 -11.68 -3.00 0.30
CA ASN A 62 -12.19 -1.64 0.58
C ASN A 62 -11.13 -0.77 1.25
N ARG A 63 -10.27 -1.33 2.11
CA ARG A 63 -9.19 -0.57 2.73
C ARG A 63 -8.20 -0.01 1.67
N PHE A 64 -7.89 -0.78 0.63
CA PHE A 64 -7.04 -0.29 -0.45
C PHE A 64 -7.75 0.73 -1.34
N LEU A 65 -8.97 0.41 -1.78
CA LEU A 65 -9.69 1.20 -2.79
C LEU A 65 -10.31 2.48 -2.23
N GLU A 66 -10.79 2.46 -0.99
CA GLU A 66 -11.54 3.57 -0.39
C GLU A 66 -10.67 4.42 0.56
N LEU A 67 -9.55 3.86 1.07
CA LEU A 67 -8.68 4.57 2.02
C LEU A 67 -7.27 4.80 1.46
N HIS A 68 -6.49 3.75 1.18
CA HIS A 68 -5.08 3.92 0.83
C HIS A 68 -4.84 4.62 -0.51
N ALA A 69 -5.52 4.18 -1.58
CA ALA A 69 -5.37 4.81 -2.89
C ALA A 69 -5.85 6.27 -2.89
N PRO A 70 -7.00 6.62 -2.28
CA PRO A 70 -7.40 8.01 -2.09
C PRO A 70 -6.42 8.84 -1.26
N ALA A 71 -5.84 8.29 -0.19
CA ALA A 71 -4.87 8.99 0.67
C ALA A 71 -3.62 9.46 -0.10
N ILE A 72 -3.16 8.66 -1.07
CA ILE A 72 -2.05 9.04 -1.95
C ILE A 72 -2.52 9.65 -3.29
N ARG A 73 -3.83 9.91 -3.44
CA ARG A 73 -4.45 10.42 -4.67
C ARG A 73 -4.12 9.58 -5.92
N TRP A 74 -3.97 8.27 -5.76
CA TRP A 74 -3.75 7.37 -6.91
C TRP A 74 -5.01 7.33 -7.79
N PRO A 75 -4.90 7.50 -9.13
CA PRO A 75 -6.09 7.57 -9.98
C PRO A 75 -6.87 6.24 -9.97
N ALA A 76 -8.16 6.29 -9.62
CA ALA A 76 -9.00 5.10 -9.53
C ALA A 76 -9.09 4.31 -10.86
N ARG A 77 -9.08 4.99 -12.01
CA ARG A 77 -9.09 4.36 -13.34
C ARG A 77 -7.78 3.60 -13.65
N ASN A 78 -6.70 3.90 -12.93
CA ASN A 78 -5.37 3.30 -13.05
C ASN A 78 -5.11 2.29 -11.90
N LEU A 79 -6.17 1.79 -11.26
CA LEU A 79 -6.09 0.86 -10.15
C LEU A 79 -7.07 -0.29 -10.33
N THR A 80 -6.59 -1.51 -10.09
CA THR A 80 -7.42 -2.72 -10.05
C THR A 80 -7.09 -3.52 -8.81
N PHE A 81 -8.07 -4.24 -8.27
CA PHE A 81 -7.89 -5.11 -7.13
C PHE A 81 -8.44 -6.50 -7.45
N LYS A 82 -7.60 -7.53 -7.28
CA LYS A 82 -7.96 -8.94 -7.37
C LYS A 82 -7.91 -9.55 -5.96
N GLY A 83 -9.08 -9.88 -5.43
CA GLY A 83 -9.23 -10.55 -4.15
C GLY A 83 -8.91 -12.05 -4.26
N VAL A 84 -8.12 -12.56 -3.32
CA VAL A 84 -7.79 -13.99 -3.18
C VAL A 84 -7.92 -14.35 -1.70
N ASP A 85 -9.05 -14.95 -1.34
CA ASP A 85 -9.28 -15.40 0.03
C ASP A 85 -8.97 -16.90 0.20
N PRO A 86 -8.60 -17.33 1.42
CA PRO A 86 -8.55 -18.75 1.73
C PRO A 86 -9.95 -19.36 1.56
N ALA A 87 -10.01 -20.65 1.25
CA ALA A 87 -11.28 -21.37 1.15
C ALA A 87 -12.06 -21.28 2.48
N GLU A 88 -13.38 -21.16 2.40
CA GLU A 88 -14.25 -20.90 3.57
C GLU A 88 -14.13 -21.94 4.69
N HIS A 89 -13.79 -23.19 4.34
CA HIS A 89 -13.56 -24.25 5.31
C HIS A 89 -12.30 -24.04 6.16
N VAL A 90 -11.36 -23.20 5.72
CA VAL A 90 -10.14 -22.82 6.47
C VAL A 90 -10.47 -21.68 7.43
N VAL A 91 -11.11 -20.62 6.93
CA VAL A 91 -11.57 -19.49 7.75
C VAL A 91 -12.88 -18.96 7.18
N ARG A 92 -13.88 -18.83 8.05
CA ARG A 92 -15.17 -18.24 7.69
C ARG A 92 -15.04 -16.78 7.32
N ARG A 93 -15.72 -16.36 6.25
CA ARG A 93 -15.66 -14.99 5.72
C ARG A 93 -16.07 -13.94 6.77
N GLU A 94 -17.06 -14.24 7.61
CA GLU A 94 -17.53 -13.31 8.64
C GLU A 94 -16.45 -12.98 9.67
N VAL A 95 -15.57 -13.95 9.98
CA VAL A 95 -14.45 -13.75 10.92
C VAL A 95 -13.40 -12.82 10.31
N LEU A 96 -13.10 -13.01 9.02
CA LEU A 96 -12.17 -12.16 8.28
C LEU A 96 -12.70 -10.73 8.19
N ASP A 97 -13.96 -10.56 7.81
CA ASP A 97 -14.59 -9.26 7.65
C ASP A 97 -14.72 -8.50 8.98
N ALA A 98 -15.09 -9.20 10.06
CA ALA A 98 -15.15 -8.59 11.40
C ALA A 98 -13.76 -8.12 11.87
N GLY A 99 -12.73 -8.94 11.66
CA GLY A 99 -11.35 -8.60 12.01
C GLY A 99 -10.83 -7.41 11.20
N GLU A 100 -11.07 -7.41 9.89
CA GLU A 100 -10.67 -6.33 8.99
C GLU A 100 -11.41 -5.02 9.29
N SER A 101 -12.73 -5.06 9.48
CA SER A 101 -13.52 -3.89 9.85
C SER A 101 -13.02 -3.27 11.16
N ALA A 102 -12.82 -4.08 12.20
CA ALA A 102 -12.47 -3.58 13.53
C ALA A 102 -11.01 -3.13 13.65
N ARG A 103 -10.05 -3.83 13.03
CA ARG A 103 -8.60 -3.64 13.28
C ARG A 103 -7.83 -3.08 12.10
N GLY A 104 -8.43 -3.14 10.93
CA GLY A 104 -7.86 -2.74 9.65
C GLY A 104 -8.48 -1.46 9.13
N TYR A 105 -9.67 -1.58 8.53
CA TYR A 105 -10.38 -0.50 7.87
C TYR A 105 -10.61 0.71 8.79
N LYS A 106 -11.27 0.52 9.94
CA LYS A 106 -11.55 1.62 10.88
C LYS A 106 -10.28 2.30 11.41
N ALA A 107 -9.20 1.54 11.58
CA ALA A 107 -7.94 2.10 12.06
C ALA A 107 -7.36 3.11 11.04
N PHE A 108 -7.35 2.76 9.75
CA PHE A 108 -6.87 3.66 8.69
C PHE A 108 -7.89 4.72 8.29
N GLN A 109 -9.19 4.51 8.54
CA GLN A 109 -10.21 5.53 8.28
C GLN A 109 -10.00 6.78 9.16
N GLY A 110 -9.55 6.59 10.41
CA GLY A 110 -9.22 7.69 11.32
C GLY A 110 -7.76 8.17 11.25
N ASP A 111 -6.90 7.45 10.51
CA ASP A 111 -5.46 7.69 10.40
C ASP A 111 -4.96 7.23 9.01
N PRO A 112 -5.25 8.02 7.94
CA PRO A 112 -5.01 7.59 6.56
C PRO A 112 -3.55 7.31 6.21
N TYR A 113 -2.62 7.90 6.96
CA TYR A 113 -1.16 7.80 6.74
C TYR A 113 -0.48 6.85 7.73
N GLY A 114 -1.22 6.32 8.71
CA GLY A 114 -0.71 5.38 9.71
C GLY A 114 0.29 6.01 10.69
N THR A 115 0.21 7.31 10.90
CA THR A 115 1.12 8.09 11.74
C THR A 115 0.59 8.31 13.15
N GLY A 116 -0.68 8.01 13.40
CA GLY A 116 -1.30 8.06 14.72
C GLY A 116 -0.78 6.98 15.67
N THR A 117 -0.93 7.21 16.97
CA THR A 117 -0.33 6.41 18.05
C THR A 117 -0.53 4.90 17.89
N LEU A 118 -1.76 4.46 17.54
CA LEU A 118 -2.08 3.04 17.41
C LEU A 118 -1.34 2.37 16.24
N LEU A 119 -1.37 3.00 15.05
CA LEU A 119 -0.75 2.42 13.86
C LEU A 119 0.77 2.56 13.91
N GLN A 120 1.29 3.66 14.42
CA GLN A 120 2.72 3.83 14.68
C GLN A 120 3.24 2.76 15.65
N ALA A 121 2.56 2.49 16.76
CA ALA A 121 2.95 1.43 17.69
C ALA A 121 2.99 0.04 17.00
N LYS A 122 2.01 -0.25 16.12
CA LYS A 122 2.04 -1.48 15.30
C LYS A 122 3.22 -1.51 14.33
N ARG A 123 3.55 -0.38 13.68
CA ARG A 123 4.72 -0.27 12.80
C ARG A 123 6.01 -0.56 13.56
N GLN A 124 6.21 0.10 14.70
CA GLN A 124 7.38 -0.10 15.57
C GLN A 124 7.50 -1.56 16.05
N GLY A 125 6.39 -2.17 16.46
CA GLY A 125 6.34 -3.58 16.85
C GLY A 125 6.67 -4.57 15.72
N ARG A 126 6.64 -4.13 14.45
CA ARG A 126 7.04 -4.90 13.25
C ARG A 126 8.44 -4.53 12.76
N GLY A 127 9.19 -3.76 13.54
CA GLY A 127 10.56 -3.36 13.22
C GLY A 127 10.68 -2.11 12.35
N TRP A 128 9.61 -1.33 12.18
CA TRP A 128 9.72 0.00 11.56
C TRP A 128 10.68 0.88 12.33
N ARG A 129 11.53 1.62 11.61
CA ARG A 129 12.44 2.62 12.16
C ARG A 129 12.26 3.91 11.38
N ASN A 130 12.37 5.05 12.06
CA ASN A 130 12.12 6.36 11.42
C ASN A 130 13.12 6.65 10.29
N GLU A 131 14.31 6.05 10.32
CA GLU A 131 15.27 6.12 9.21
C GLU A 131 14.72 5.58 7.87
N TYR A 132 13.68 4.74 7.91
CA TYR A 132 13.04 4.20 6.71
C TYR A 132 12.19 5.23 5.95
N GLU A 133 11.81 6.34 6.57
CA GLU A 133 11.12 7.44 5.89
C GLU A 133 11.98 8.03 4.76
N ASN A 134 13.31 7.96 4.91
CA ASN A 134 14.27 8.49 3.96
C ASN A 134 14.69 7.51 2.85
N LEU A 135 14.19 6.25 2.88
CA LEU A 135 14.59 5.20 1.91
C LEU A 135 14.41 5.64 0.46
N TRP A 136 13.41 6.49 0.21
CA TRP A 136 13.03 6.86 -1.12
C TRP A 136 13.51 8.27 -1.52
N ASN A 137 13.94 9.12 -0.59
CA ASN A 137 14.26 10.55 -0.83
C ASN A 137 15.27 10.78 -1.96
N ALA A 138 16.25 9.89 -2.14
CA ALA A 138 17.28 10.03 -3.17
C ALA A 138 16.78 9.78 -4.61
N THR A 139 15.53 9.32 -4.79
CA THR A 139 15.05 8.75 -6.05
C THR A 139 13.78 9.41 -6.60
N ILE A 140 13.17 10.36 -5.90
CA ILE A 140 11.83 10.89 -6.19
C ILE A 140 11.75 12.38 -5.88
N GLY A 141 10.96 13.12 -6.68
CA GLY A 141 10.83 14.58 -6.54
C GLY A 141 10.13 15.02 -5.24
N ASP A 142 10.26 16.31 -4.93
CA ASP A 142 9.93 16.93 -3.63
C ASP A 142 8.54 16.54 -3.09
N GLY A 143 7.50 16.52 -3.94
CA GLY A 143 6.13 16.22 -3.51
C GLY A 143 5.93 14.81 -2.94
N VAL A 144 6.71 13.81 -3.35
CA VAL A 144 6.59 12.45 -2.79
C VAL A 144 7.35 12.34 -1.46
N THR A 145 8.48 13.03 -1.32
CA THR A 145 9.20 13.14 -0.05
C THR A 145 8.32 13.79 1.01
N GLU A 146 7.61 14.85 0.65
CA GLU A 146 6.63 15.50 1.53
C GLU A 146 5.46 14.57 1.88
N LEU A 147 4.92 13.81 0.90
CA LEU A 147 3.87 12.82 1.15
C LEU A 147 4.32 11.73 2.15
N LEU A 148 5.57 11.26 2.06
CA LEU A 148 6.11 10.25 2.98
C LEU A 148 6.18 10.76 4.42
N SER A 149 6.35 12.07 4.59
CA SER A 149 6.40 12.74 5.90
C SER A 149 5.04 13.28 6.34
N TRP A 150 4.00 13.13 5.52
CA TRP A 150 2.70 13.73 5.78
C TRP A 150 1.92 12.94 6.83
N SER A 151 1.46 13.63 7.87
CA SER A 151 0.75 13.05 9.00
C SER A 151 -0.74 13.39 9.04
N GLY A 152 -1.30 13.84 7.92
CA GLY A 152 -2.73 14.15 7.81
C GLY A 152 -3.13 15.54 8.31
N GLY A 153 -2.26 16.55 8.30
CA GLY A 153 -2.65 17.92 8.64
C GLY A 153 -3.04 18.12 10.12
N GLU A 154 -3.96 19.05 10.38
CA GLU A 154 -4.37 19.43 11.75
C GLU A 154 -5.22 18.35 12.41
N SER A 155 -6.16 17.74 11.67
CA SER A 155 -7.04 16.70 12.20
C SER A 155 -6.45 15.29 12.13
N GLY A 156 -5.32 15.14 11.44
CA GLY A 156 -4.68 13.85 11.17
C GLY A 156 -5.34 13.07 10.03
N ARG A 157 -6.24 13.68 9.24
CA ARG A 157 -7.02 13.03 8.17
C ARG A 157 -6.99 13.76 6.84
N GLU A 158 -6.37 14.92 6.79
CA GLU A 158 -6.33 15.76 5.61
C GLU A 158 -5.55 15.07 4.49
N ILE A 159 -6.08 15.16 3.28
CA ILE A 159 -5.41 14.64 2.10
C ILE A 159 -4.19 15.49 1.79
N PHE A 160 -3.07 14.85 1.46
CA PHE A 160 -1.82 15.54 1.16
C PHE A 160 -2.02 16.56 0.02
N PRO A 161 -1.74 17.85 0.26
CA PRO A 161 -2.08 18.92 -0.67
C PRO A 161 -1.02 19.17 -1.75
N GLY A 162 0.22 18.72 -1.54
CA GLY A 162 1.32 18.93 -2.48
C GLY A 162 1.16 18.16 -3.78
N GLN A 163 1.77 18.65 -4.87
CA GLN A 163 1.66 18.03 -6.18
C GLN A 163 2.34 16.66 -6.24
N LEU A 164 1.66 15.66 -6.79
CA LEU A 164 2.18 14.30 -6.94
C LEU A 164 2.49 13.98 -8.40
N PRO A 165 3.52 13.16 -8.69
CA PRO A 165 3.91 12.85 -10.07
C PRO A 165 2.79 12.21 -10.90
N TRP A 166 1.92 11.43 -10.27
CA TRP A 166 0.80 10.75 -10.93
C TRP A 166 -0.45 11.63 -11.12
N ASP A 167 -0.48 12.86 -10.60
CA ASP A 167 -1.61 13.78 -10.81
C ASP A 167 -1.79 14.16 -12.29
N THR A 168 -0.69 14.15 -13.06
CA THR A 168 -0.68 14.58 -14.45
C THR A 168 -1.02 13.48 -15.46
N SER A 169 -1.14 12.22 -15.01
CA SER A 169 -1.48 11.06 -15.84
C SER A 169 -2.95 11.01 -16.28
N VAL A 170 -3.67 12.15 -16.17
CA VAL A 170 -5.08 12.37 -16.54
C VAL A 170 -5.22 13.00 -17.94
N ARG A 171 -4.14 13.03 -18.75
CA ARG A 171 -4.24 13.48 -20.14
C ARG A 171 -4.46 12.32 -21.09
#